data_AF-A0A0T7SAW5-F1
#
_entry.id   AF-A0A0T7SAW5-F1
#
_cell.length_a   1.000
_cell.length_b   1.000
_cell.length_c   1.000
_cell.angle_alpha   90.00
_cell.angle_beta   90.00
_cell.angle_gamma   90.00
#
_symmetry.space_group_name_H-M   'P 1'
#
loop_
_entity.id
_entity.type
_entity.pdbx_description
1 polymer ?
#
loop_
_entity_poly.entity_id
_entity_poly.type
_entity_poly.pdbx_seq_one_letter_code
_entity_poly.pdbx_strand_id
1 'polypeptide(L)'
;MKGEVLPKVKYLCIDPSGTGTTGIFFFSNNKPKSLFFEYQSKKWEEHLNFIVDLVKERKPEIIIYENTTYIYGRQHQGTVGLYKLIGGIMALKYIFDFIQKIDSVAVNQVKLFKNKLFSGQEQIESLTCKVGRGKGWKYKQKKISLHQLDALVVYHLWSGGSLESQKILKKKIAKLKAKKRLGIRQKEQLQKLEGFSKKN
;
A
#
# COMPACT_ATOMS: atom_id res chain seq x y z
N MET A 1 -29.93 -16.05 3.43
CA MET A 1 -29.13 -14.81 3.37
C MET A 1 -28.24 -14.88 2.13
N LYS A 2 -28.52 -14.07 1.10
CA LYS A 2 -27.65 -13.99 -0.09
C LYS A 2 -26.40 -13.22 0.34
N GLY A 3 -25.25 -13.89 0.39
CA GLY A 3 -23.98 -13.25 0.72
C GLY A 3 -23.72 -12.12 -0.26
N GLU A 4 -23.47 -10.91 0.26
CA GLU A 4 -23.06 -9.78 -0.57
C GLU A 4 -21.79 -10.17 -1.34
N VAL A 5 -21.90 -10.19 -2.67
CA VAL A 5 -20.74 -10.38 -3.54
C VAL A 5 -19.95 -9.08 -3.47
N LEU A 6 -18.87 -9.08 -2.68
CA LEU A 6 -17.94 -7.95 -2.65
C LEU A 6 -17.51 -7.60 -4.07
N PRO A 7 -17.45 -6.30 -4.43
CA PRO A 7 -17.07 -5.89 -5.78
C PRO A 7 -15.70 -6.46 -6.15
N LYS A 8 -15.59 -6.93 -7.39
CA LYS A 8 -14.37 -7.52 -7.95
C LYS A 8 -13.36 -6.39 -8.19
N VAL A 9 -12.49 -6.16 -7.20
CA VAL A 9 -11.44 -5.13 -7.29
C VAL A 9 -10.06 -5.77 -7.31
N LYS A 10 -9.19 -5.24 -8.16
CA LYS A 10 -7.78 -5.56 -8.35
C LYS A 10 -6.94 -4.34 -8.02
N TYR A 11 -5.87 -4.60 -7.29
CA TYR A 11 -5.00 -3.59 -6.73
C TYR A 11 -3.58 -3.80 -7.26
N LEU A 12 -2.93 -2.72 -7.67
CA LEU A 12 -1.50 -2.68 -7.96
C LEU A 12 -0.83 -1.72 -6.98
N CYS A 13 -0.02 -2.26 -6.09
CA CYS A 13 0.68 -1.50 -5.05
C CYS A 13 2.16 -1.41 -5.39
N ILE A 14 2.75 -0.22 -5.29
CA ILE A 14 4.06 0.08 -5.85
C ILE A 14 4.93 0.76 -4.79
N ASP A 15 6.15 0.24 -4.61
CA ASP A 15 7.28 0.92 -3.97
C ASP A 15 8.18 1.47 -5.11
N PRO A 16 7.97 2.73 -5.55
CA PRO A 16 8.69 3.29 -6.69
C PRO A 16 10.09 3.74 -6.30
N SER A 17 11.08 3.44 -7.15
CA SER A 17 12.47 3.89 -6.95
C SER A 17 12.96 4.87 -8.01
N GLY A 18 12.64 4.64 -9.29
CA GLY A 18 13.07 5.50 -10.40
C GLY A 18 14.53 5.35 -10.84
N THR A 19 15.44 4.89 -9.97
CA THR A 19 16.86 4.67 -10.31
C THR A 19 17.50 3.45 -9.60
N GLY A 20 16.68 2.60 -8.99
CA GLY A 20 17.10 1.42 -8.22
C GLY A 20 16.16 0.26 -8.48
N THR A 21 15.51 -0.25 -7.44
CA THR A 21 14.56 -1.36 -7.55
C THR A 21 13.16 -0.89 -7.21
N THR A 22 12.21 -1.11 -8.12
CA THR A 22 10.79 -0.90 -7.87
C THR A 22 10.15 -2.21 -7.43
N GLY A 23 9.57 -2.24 -6.24
CA GLY A 23 8.82 -3.37 -5.72
C GLY A 23 7.35 -3.24 -6.07
N ILE A 24 6.69 -4.35 -6.44
CA ILE A 24 5.27 -4.34 -6.79
C ILE A 24 4.56 -5.51 -6.14
N PHE A 25 3.37 -5.22 -5.61
CA PHE A 25 2.41 -6.19 -5.10
C PHE A 25 1.10 -6.05 -5.86
N PHE A 26 0.63 -7.16 -6.43
CA PHE A 26 -0.68 -7.23 -7.08
C PHE A 26 -1.60 -8.17 -6.31
N PHE A 27 -2.85 -7.75 -6.16
CA PHE A 27 -3.88 -8.51 -5.45
C PHE A 27 -5.24 -8.39 -6.14
N SER A 28 -6.02 -9.47 -6.11
CA SER A 28 -7.37 -9.53 -6.68
C SER A 28 -8.31 -10.22 -5.70
N ASN A 29 -9.45 -9.60 -5.38
CA ASN A 29 -10.46 -10.19 -4.50
C ASN A 29 -11.23 -11.34 -5.17
N ASN A 30 -11.28 -11.37 -6.51
CA ASN A 30 -12.05 -12.38 -7.26
C ASN A 30 -11.38 -13.76 -7.25
N LYS A 31 -10.05 -13.79 -7.24
CA LYS A 31 -9.23 -14.98 -7.03
C LYS A 31 -8.09 -14.51 -6.14
N PRO A 32 -8.06 -14.81 -4.83
CA PRO A 32 -7.10 -14.26 -3.86
C PRO A 32 -5.66 -14.75 -4.12
N LYS A 33 -5.14 -14.34 -5.27
CA LYS A 33 -3.81 -14.60 -5.79
C LYS A 33 -3.04 -13.31 -5.62
N SER A 34 -2.13 -13.37 -4.65
CA SER A 34 -1.14 -12.34 -4.41
C SER A 34 0.05 -12.61 -5.34
N LEU A 35 0.44 -11.64 -6.13
CA LEU A 35 1.62 -11.70 -6.99
C LEU A 35 2.60 -10.61 -6.56
N PHE A 36 3.88 -10.93 -6.63
CA PHE A 36 4.96 -10.00 -6.36
C PHE A 36 5.82 -9.89 -7.60
N PHE A 37 6.21 -8.66 -7.92
CA PHE A 37 7.10 -8.35 -9.02
C PHE A 37 8.18 -7.40 -8.51
N GLU A 38 9.31 -7.39 -9.20
CA GLU A 38 10.36 -6.40 -8.99
C GLU A 38 11.00 -6.05 -10.33
N TYR A 39 11.43 -4.80 -10.45
CA TYR A 39 12.15 -4.34 -11.62
C TYR A 39 13.29 -3.43 -11.20
N GLN A 40 14.48 -3.67 -11.76
CA GLN A 40 15.70 -2.94 -11.44
C GLN A 40 16.24 -2.25 -12.68
N SER A 41 16.41 -0.92 -12.60
CA SER A 41 17.07 -0.13 -13.62
C SER A 41 17.62 1.16 -13.01
N LYS A 42 18.52 1.83 -13.73
CA LYS A 42 18.95 3.20 -13.42
C LYS A 42 18.09 4.26 -14.12
N LYS A 43 17.21 3.88 -15.04
CA LYS A 43 16.39 4.79 -15.85
C LYS A 43 14.93 4.70 -15.48
N TRP A 44 14.33 5.83 -15.09
CA TRP A 44 12.94 5.88 -14.63
C TRP A 44 11.93 5.50 -15.73
N GLU A 45 12.25 5.77 -17.01
CA GLU A 45 11.43 5.40 -18.16
C GLU A 45 11.23 3.90 -18.26
N GLU A 46 12.30 3.13 -17.99
CA GLU A 46 12.26 1.67 -18.04
C GLU A 46 11.40 1.10 -16.91
N HIS A 47 11.45 1.70 -15.71
CA HIS A 47 10.52 1.39 -14.62
C HIS A 47 9.07 1.67 -15.01
N LEU A 48 8.80 2.83 -15.63
CA LEU A 48 7.45 3.18 -16.06
C LEU A 48 6.94 2.21 -17.13
N ASN A 49 7.75 1.86 -18.11
CA ASN A 49 7.39 0.88 -19.15
C ASN A 49 7.01 -0.47 -18.54
N PHE A 50 7.80 -0.97 -17.59
CA PHE A 50 7.48 -2.18 -16.86
C PHE A 50 6.12 -2.11 -16.13
N ILE A 51 5.84 -0.98 -15.47
CA ILE A 51 4.54 -0.75 -14.80
C ILE A 51 3.41 -0.69 -15.82
N VAL A 52 3.59 -0.01 -16.95
CA VAL A 52 2.60 0.07 -18.03
C VAL A 52 2.25 -1.31 -18.57
N ASP A 53 3.25 -2.17 -18.78
CA ASP A 53 3.04 -3.53 -19.26
C ASP A 53 2.26 -4.37 -18.24
N LEU A 54 2.59 -4.26 -16.95
CA LEU A 54 1.82 -4.88 -15.88
C LEU A 54 0.38 -4.35 -15.81
N VAL A 55 0.16 -3.04 -16.01
CA VAL A 55 -1.17 -2.43 -16.03
C VAL A 55 -2.00 -2.96 -17.19
N LYS A 56 -1.41 -3.08 -18.38
CA LYS A 56 -2.07 -3.69 -19.56
C LYS A 56 -2.43 -5.15 -19.31
N GLU A 57 -1.49 -5.94 -18.75
CA GLU A 57 -1.68 -7.38 -18.52
C GLU A 57 -2.71 -7.65 -17.40
N ARG A 58 -2.60 -6.94 -16.28
CA ARG A 58 -3.37 -7.23 -15.06
C ARG A 58 -4.68 -6.47 -14.98
N LYS A 59 -4.76 -5.33 -15.67
CA LYS A 59 -5.89 -4.38 -15.63
C LYS A 59 -6.33 -4.06 -14.20
N PRO A 60 -5.45 -3.47 -13.36
CA PRO A 60 -5.83 -3.08 -12.00
C PRO A 60 -6.85 -1.95 -12.04
N GLU A 61 -7.88 -1.99 -11.19
CA GLU A 61 -8.83 -0.88 -11.08
C GLU A 61 -8.34 0.20 -10.10
N ILE A 62 -7.46 -0.16 -9.16
CA ILE A 62 -6.87 0.76 -8.18
C ILE A 62 -5.34 0.60 -8.17
N ILE A 63 -4.63 1.72 -8.28
CA ILE A 63 -3.18 1.79 -8.08
C ILE A 63 -2.89 2.55 -6.79
N ILE A 64 -1.99 2.02 -5.97
CA ILE A 64 -1.50 2.68 -4.76
C ILE A 64 0.02 2.71 -4.82
N TYR A 65 0.64 3.85 -4.53
CA TYR A 65 2.10 3.94 -4.50
C TYR A 65 2.62 4.54 -3.20
N GLU A 66 3.85 4.16 -2.81
CA GLU A 66 4.58 4.88 -1.77
C GLU A 66 4.97 6.26 -2.31
N ASN A 67 4.53 7.31 -1.63
CA ASN A 67 4.87 8.68 -1.97
C ASN A 67 5.90 9.24 -0.99
N THR A 68 6.95 9.86 -1.54
CA THR A 68 7.99 10.50 -0.74
C THR A 68 7.74 11.98 -0.53
N THR A 69 8.07 12.48 0.66
CA THR A 69 7.97 13.91 1.03
C THR A 69 9.34 14.59 1.01
N TYR A 70 10.14 14.43 -0.05
CA TYR A 70 11.41 15.17 -0.20
C TYR A 70 11.19 16.62 -0.68
N ILE A 71 10.37 17.39 0.04
CA ILE A 71 10.17 18.82 -0.29
C ILE A 71 11.25 19.70 0.39
N TYR A 72 11.87 19.22 1.47
CA TYR A 72 12.87 19.98 2.24
C TYR A 72 14.11 19.13 2.54
N GLY A 73 15.22 19.36 1.83
CA GLY A 73 16.51 18.70 2.06
C GLY A 73 17.38 18.59 0.80
N ARG A 74 18.67 18.20 0.94
CA ARG A 74 19.54 17.88 -0.20
C ARG A 74 18.88 16.81 -1.05
N GLN A 75 18.58 17.11 -2.31
CA GLN A 75 18.08 16.12 -3.25
C GLN A 75 19.17 15.07 -3.48
N HIS A 76 18.89 13.82 -3.13
CA HIS A 76 19.79 12.72 -3.42
C HIS A 76 19.77 12.39 -4.91
N GLN A 77 20.91 11.90 -5.42
CA GLN A 77 21.01 11.33 -6.76
C GLN A 77 19.92 10.27 -6.94
N GLY A 78 18.98 10.49 -7.87
CA GLY A 78 17.80 9.62 -8.09
C GLY A 78 16.44 10.26 -7.80
N THR A 79 16.39 11.37 -7.04
CA THR A 79 15.13 12.04 -6.66
C THR A 79 14.33 12.51 -7.88
N VAL A 80 15.01 13.05 -8.89
CA VAL A 80 14.35 13.49 -10.15
C VAL A 80 13.74 12.31 -10.91
N GLY A 81 14.46 11.18 -11.00
CA GLY A 81 13.94 9.98 -11.65
C GLY A 81 12.71 9.43 -10.92
N LEU A 82 12.73 9.41 -9.60
CA LEU A 82 11.58 9.05 -8.78
C LEU A 82 10.37 9.96 -9.03
N TYR A 83 10.55 11.29 -9.07
CA TYR A 83 9.44 12.20 -9.35
C TYR A 83 8.86 12.05 -10.75
N LYS A 84 9.70 11.84 -11.76
CA LYS A 84 9.24 11.53 -13.12
C LYS A 84 8.44 10.22 -13.14
N LEU A 85 8.91 9.19 -12.43
CA LEU A 85 8.19 7.92 -12.30
C LEU A 85 6.84 8.09 -11.60
N ILE A 86 6.78 8.82 -10.49
CA ILE A 86 5.53 9.12 -9.77
C ILE A 86 4.55 9.87 -10.68
N GLY A 87 5.02 10.89 -11.40
CA GLY A 87 4.21 11.61 -12.39
C GLY A 87 3.66 10.68 -13.47
N GLY A 88 4.50 9.78 -13.99
CA GLY A 88 4.11 8.73 -14.94
C GLY A 88 3.04 7.79 -14.38
N ILE A 89 3.20 7.31 -13.14
CA ILE A 89 2.21 6.47 -12.46
C ILE A 89 0.88 7.22 -12.33
N MET A 90 0.90 8.49 -11.88
CA MET A 90 -0.31 9.30 -11.72
C MET A 90 -1.04 9.56 -13.04
N ALA A 91 -0.30 9.63 -14.16
CA ALA A 91 -0.87 9.83 -15.48
C ALA A 91 -1.64 8.60 -16.00
N LEU A 92 -1.35 7.40 -15.48
CA LEU A 92 -1.97 6.15 -15.97
C LEU A 92 -3.49 6.18 -15.93
N LYS A 93 -4.11 6.84 -14.94
CA LYS A 93 -5.58 6.94 -14.85
C LYS A 93 -6.24 7.71 -16.00
N TYR A 94 -5.46 8.52 -16.71
CA TYR A 94 -5.92 9.27 -17.89
C TYR A 94 -5.60 8.53 -19.20
N ILE A 95 -4.79 7.48 -19.12
CA ILE A 95 -4.39 6.64 -20.27
C ILE A 95 -5.25 5.37 -20.33
N PHE A 96 -5.61 4.81 -19.17
CA PHE A 96 -6.37 3.57 -19.05
C PHE A 96 -7.71 3.82 -18.35
N ASP A 97 -8.80 3.67 -19.08
CA ASP A 97 -10.18 3.91 -18.65
C ASP A 97 -10.65 3.02 -17.48
N PHE A 98 -10.13 1.80 -17.40
CA PHE A 98 -10.45 0.86 -16.32
C PHE A 98 -9.81 1.22 -14.96
N ILE A 99 -8.86 2.17 -14.93
CA ILE A 99 -8.27 2.64 -13.68
C ILE A 99 -9.22 3.65 -13.05
N GLN A 100 -9.90 3.23 -11.99
CA GLN A 100 -10.86 4.06 -11.27
C GLN A 100 -10.18 5.03 -10.31
N LYS A 101 -9.04 4.61 -9.74
CA LYS A 101 -8.38 5.38 -8.68
C LYS A 101 -6.87 5.17 -8.66
N ILE A 102 -6.16 6.27 -8.40
CA ILE A 102 -4.75 6.25 -7.99
C ILE A 102 -4.65 6.98 -6.66
N ASP A 103 -4.01 6.34 -5.68
CA ASP A 103 -3.84 6.85 -4.33
C ASP A 103 -2.38 6.66 -3.86
N SER A 104 -2.05 7.19 -2.69
CA SER A 104 -0.71 7.03 -2.14
C SER A 104 -0.67 6.83 -0.64
N VAL A 105 0.42 6.21 -0.18
CA VAL A 105 0.78 6.09 1.24
C VAL A 105 2.08 6.83 1.46
N ALA A 106 2.18 7.63 2.51
CA ALA A 106 3.40 8.38 2.79
C ALA A 106 4.54 7.44 3.21
N VAL A 107 5.74 7.65 2.67
CA VAL A 107 6.96 6.87 2.99
C VAL A 107 7.23 6.75 4.49
N ASN A 108 6.94 7.80 5.26
CA ASN A 108 7.12 7.77 6.71
C ASN A 108 6.18 6.78 7.40
N GLN A 109 4.95 6.59 6.89
CA GLN A 109 4.02 5.59 7.42
C GLN A 109 4.51 4.18 7.11
N VAL A 110 5.01 3.95 5.89
CA VAL A 110 5.58 2.65 5.47
C VAL A 110 6.79 2.31 6.33
N LYS A 111 7.75 3.24 6.48
CA LYS A 111 8.94 3.06 7.32
C LYS A 111 8.59 2.76 8.78
N LEU A 112 7.68 3.54 9.38
CA LEU A 112 7.26 3.32 10.77
C LEU A 112 6.59 1.97 10.95
N PHE A 113 5.69 1.57 10.04
CA PHE A 113 5.02 0.27 10.12
C PHE A 113 5.99 -0.88 9.90
N LYS A 114 6.89 -0.77 8.92
CA LYS A 114 7.94 -1.77 8.68
C LYS A 114 8.83 -1.98 9.91
N ASN A 115 9.23 -0.92 10.62
CA ASN A 115 9.98 -1.04 11.86
C ASN A 115 9.20 -1.83 12.93
N LYS A 116 7.88 -1.58 13.04
CA LYS A 116 7.02 -2.36 13.95
C LYS A 116 6.96 -3.84 13.56
N LEU A 117 6.87 -4.15 12.26
CA LEU A 117 6.94 -5.53 11.76
C LEU A 117 8.26 -6.21 12.15
N PHE A 118 9.40 -5.52 11.98
CA PHE A 118 10.71 -6.07 12.37
C PHE A 118 10.83 -6.32 13.88
N SER A 119 10.24 -5.44 14.70
CA SER A 119 10.21 -5.60 16.16
C SER A 119 9.14 -6.58 16.67
N GLY A 120 8.27 -7.10 15.80
CA GLY A 120 7.16 -7.97 16.18
C GLY A 120 5.96 -7.27 16.83
N GLN A 121 5.95 -5.92 16.87
CA GLN A 121 4.85 -5.12 17.44
C GLN A 121 3.57 -5.10 16.57
N GLU A 122 3.71 -5.36 15.27
CA GLU A 122 2.61 -5.46 14.30
C GLU A 122 2.79 -6.72 13.45
N GLN A 123 1.71 -7.19 12.84
CA GLN A 123 1.74 -8.36 11.96
C GLN A 123 0.84 -8.15 10.74
N ILE A 124 1.28 -8.69 9.60
CA ILE A 124 0.43 -8.86 8.42
C ILE A 124 0.11 -10.36 8.32
N GLU A 125 -1.15 -10.69 8.10
CA GLU A 125 -1.57 -12.09 7.92
C GLU A 125 -0.75 -12.77 6.81
N SER A 126 -0.32 -14.01 7.06
CA SER A 126 0.52 -14.80 6.16
C SER A 126 1.93 -14.25 5.88
N LEU A 127 2.32 -13.14 6.51
CA LEU A 127 3.68 -12.61 6.45
C LEU A 127 4.48 -13.15 7.65
N THR A 128 5.66 -13.71 7.36
CA THR A 128 6.59 -14.20 8.38
C THR A 128 7.99 -13.74 8.07
N CYS A 129 8.80 -13.48 9.11
CA CYS A 129 10.22 -13.20 8.97
C CYS A 129 11.00 -14.23 9.78
N LYS A 130 12.02 -14.82 9.17
CA LYS A 130 13.01 -15.64 9.87
C LYS A 130 14.33 -14.84 9.95
N VAL A 131 15.06 -14.92 11.07
CA VAL A 131 16.32 -14.15 11.30
C VAL A 131 17.58 -15.04 11.21
N GLY A 132 18.53 -14.78 10.28
CA GLY A 132 19.80 -15.54 10.09
C GLY A 132 20.04 -16.13 8.67
N ARG A 133 20.99 -17.07 8.50
CA ARG A 133 21.44 -17.56 7.17
C ARG A 133 20.33 -18.31 6.41
N GLY A 134 20.05 -17.91 5.17
CA GLY A 134 18.94 -18.45 4.36
C GLY A 134 17.55 -17.93 4.74
N LYS A 135 17.49 -16.94 5.64
CA LYS A 135 16.25 -16.39 6.19
C LYS A 135 15.93 -15.01 5.60
N GLY A 136 14.74 -14.49 5.89
CA GLY A 136 14.18 -13.30 5.26
C GLY A 136 12.65 -13.31 5.32
N TRP A 137 12.03 -12.37 4.62
CA TRP A 137 10.57 -12.24 4.57
C TRP A 137 9.95 -13.29 3.66
N LYS A 138 8.86 -13.88 4.15
CA LYS A 138 8.02 -14.80 3.38
C LYS A 138 6.56 -14.39 3.50
N TYR A 139 5.89 -14.31 2.36
CA TYR A 139 4.43 -14.13 2.30
C TYR A 139 3.79 -15.37 1.69
N LYS A 140 2.83 -15.98 2.38
CA LYS A 140 2.23 -17.27 1.99
C LYS A 140 3.31 -18.31 1.62
N GLN A 141 4.31 -18.44 2.50
CA GLN A 141 5.49 -19.32 2.39
C GLN A 141 6.47 -19.02 1.23
N LYS A 142 6.17 -18.07 0.34
CA LYS A 142 7.07 -17.63 -0.73
C LYS A 142 7.99 -16.51 -0.24
N LYS A 143 9.28 -16.60 -0.56
CA LYS A 143 10.26 -15.55 -0.24
C LYS A 143 9.90 -14.28 -1.03
N ILE A 144 10.00 -13.13 -0.37
CA ILE A 144 9.84 -11.80 -1.00
C ILE A 144 11.03 -10.91 -0.65
N SER A 145 11.38 -9.98 -1.54
CA SER A 145 12.40 -8.96 -1.31
C SER A 145 11.89 -7.84 -0.38
N LEU A 146 12.79 -6.97 0.09
CA LEU A 146 12.39 -5.83 0.93
C LEU A 146 11.52 -4.82 0.16
N HIS A 147 11.79 -4.59 -1.12
CA HIS A 147 10.96 -3.72 -1.97
C HIS A 147 9.56 -4.30 -2.19
N GLN A 148 9.47 -5.62 -2.38
CA GLN A 148 8.19 -6.33 -2.45
C GLN A 148 7.43 -6.27 -1.11
N LEU A 149 8.14 -6.33 0.02
CA LEU A 149 7.56 -6.10 1.34
C LEU A 149 7.02 -4.67 1.46
N ASP A 150 7.76 -3.65 1.02
CA ASP A 150 7.32 -2.27 1.07
C ASP A 150 6.03 -2.07 0.26
N ALA A 151 5.94 -2.64 -0.95
CA ALA A 151 4.70 -2.65 -1.74
C ALA A 151 3.52 -3.37 -1.05
N LEU A 152 3.77 -4.45 -0.31
CA LEU A 152 2.75 -5.11 0.52
C LEU A 152 2.31 -4.23 1.70
N VAL A 153 3.24 -3.54 2.34
CA VAL A 153 2.95 -2.62 3.45
C VAL A 153 2.13 -1.43 2.94
N VAL A 154 2.42 -0.90 1.75
CA VAL A 154 1.59 0.12 1.09
C VAL A 154 0.14 -0.35 0.97
N TYR A 155 -0.09 -1.56 0.45
CA TYR A 155 -1.45 -2.14 0.40
C TYR A 155 -2.10 -2.24 1.78
N HIS A 156 -1.37 -2.78 2.75
CA HIS A 156 -1.87 -3.02 4.10
C HIS A 156 -2.27 -1.72 4.81
N LEU A 157 -1.44 -0.69 4.72
CA LEU A 157 -1.73 0.62 5.31
C LEU A 157 -2.90 1.31 4.61
N TRP A 158 -2.95 1.25 3.27
CA TRP A 158 -4.03 1.86 2.50
C TRP A 158 -5.39 1.22 2.75
N SER A 159 -5.43 -0.11 2.89
CA SER A 159 -6.66 -0.88 3.22
C SER A 159 -7.07 -0.78 4.70
N GLY A 160 -6.39 0.03 5.50
CA GLY A 160 -6.73 0.27 6.91
C GLY A 160 -6.28 -0.82 7.89
N GLY A 161 -5.26 -1.61 7.53
CA GLY A 161 -4.55 -2.51 8.43
C GLY A 161 -5.21 -3.87 8.69
N SER A 162 -4.65 -4.63 9.63
CA SER A 162 -5.07 -5.99 9.98
C SER A 162 -6.54 -6.06 10.44
N LEU A 163 -7.16 -7.25 10.36
CA LEU A 163 -8.51 -7.49 10.89
C LEU A 163 -8.65 -7.02 12.36
N GLU A 164 -7.57 -7.11 13.14
CA GLU A 164 -7.51 -6.64 14.52
C GLU A 164 -7.47 -5.11 14.61
N SER A 165 -6.71 -4.45 13.74
CA SER A 165 -6.71 -2.98 13.62
C SER A 165 -8.09 -2.45 13.22
N GLN A 166 -8.80 -3.16 12.35
CA GLN A 166 -10.18 -2.86 11.96
C GLN A 166 -11.17 -3.11 13.12
N LYS A 167 -11.01 -4.19 13.90
CA LYS A 167 -11.81 -4.44 15.11
C LYS A 167 -11.59 -3.36 16.18
N ILE A 168 -10.34 -2.97 16.42
CA ILE A 168 -9.97 -1.90 17.36
C ILE A 168 -10.56 -0.56 16.89
N LEU A 169 -10.50 -0.26 15.59
CA LEU A 169 -11.11 0.92 15.00
C LEU A 169 -12.63 0.93 15.21
N LYS A 170 -13.32 -0.16 14.87
CA LYS A 170 -14.76 -0.32 15.10
C LYS A 170 -15.12 -0.18 16.58
N LYS A 171 -14.33 -0.76 17.49
CA LYS A 171 -14.52 -0.65 18.95
C LYS A 171 -14.33 0.78 19.46
N LYS A 172 -13.34 1.52 18.94
CA LYS A 172 -13.11 2.94 19.28
C LYS A 172 -14.24 3.83 18.78
N ILE A 173 -14.72 3.63 17.55
CA ILE A 173 -15.88 4.35 17.00
C ILE A 173 -17.13 4.07 17.86
N ALA A 174 -17.41 2.81 18.17
CA ALA A 174 -18.53 2.42 19.02
C ALA A 174 -18.44 3.07 20.41
N LYS A 175 -17.26 3.06 21.05
CA LYS A 175 -17.04 3.68 22.35
C LYS A 175 -17.26 5.20 22.34
N LEU A 176 -16.86 5.88 21.26
CA LEU A 176 -17.09 7.32 21.11
C LEU A 176 -18.58 7.62 20.88
N LYS A 177 -19.27 6.84 20.03
CA LYS A 177 -20.72 6.98 19.80
C LYS A 177 -21.56 6.72 21.05
N ALA A 178 -21.13 5.81 21.91
CA ALA A 178 -21.84 5.48 23.14
C ALA A 178 -21.76 6.60 24.21
N LYS A 179 -20.94 7.64 24.03
CA LYS A 179 -20.90 8.76 24.97
C LYS A 179 -22.10 9.68 24.78
N LYS A 180 -22.86 9.90 25.86
CA LYS A 180 -24.03 10.83 25.90
C LYS A 180 -23.72 12.25 25.45
N ARG A 181 -22.50 12.76 25.68
CA ARG A 181 -22.01 14.05 25.18
C ARG A 181 -20.56 13.91 24.73
N LEU A 182 -20.27 14.37 23.52
CA LEU A 182 -18.93 14.45 22.95
C LEU A 182 -18.44 15.90 22.95
N GLY A 183 -17.24 16.14 23.47
CA GLY A 183 -16.56 17.43 23.33
C GLY A 183 -16.10 17.66 21.88
N ILE A 184 -15.78 18.91 21.52
CA ILE A 184 -15.41 19.32 20.14
C ILE A 184 -14.28 18.44 19.57
N ARG A 185 -13.18 18.27 20.31
CA ARG A 185 -12.07 17.38 19.91
C ARG A 185 -12.47 15.92 19.70
N GLN A 186 -13.44 15.42 20.46
CA GLN A 186 -13.91 14.05 20.33
C GLN A 186 -14.84 13.88 19.12
N LYS A 187 -15.59 14.93 18.76
CA LYS A 187 -16.39 14.97 17.52
C LYS A 187 -15.48 14.98 16.28
N GLU A 188 -14.44 15.81 16.29
CA GLU A 188 -13.42 15.84 15.21
C GLU A 188 -12.72 14.48 15.07
N GLN A 189 -12.35 13.87 16.20
CA GLN A 189 -11.75 12.54 16.21
C GLN A 189 -12.70 11.48 15.65
N LEU A 190 -13.97 11.49 16.04
CA LEU A 190 -14.98 10.56 15.52
C LEU A 190 -15.14 10.73 14.00
N GLN A 191 -15.25 11.95 13.52
CA GLN A 191 -15.43 12.26 12.09
C GLN A 191 -14.24 11.76 11.26
N LYS A 192 -13.02 11.94 11.77
CA LYS A 192 -11.79 11.42 11.15
C LYS A 192 -11.79 9.88 11.10
N LEU A 193 -12.15 9.21 12.21
CA LEU A 193 -12.19 7.75 12.30
C LEU A 193 -13.30 7.13 11.44
N GLU A 194 -14.47 7.76 11.36
CA GLU A 194 -15.55 7.34 10.46
C GLU A 194 -15.17 7.52 8.98
N GLY A 195 -14.44 8.58 8.66
CA GLY A 195 -13.87 8.79 7.32
C GLY A 195 -12.89 7.68 6.90
N PHE A 196 -12.16 7.09 7.86
CA PHE A 196 -11.34 5.90 7.61
C PHE A 196 -12.20 4.63 7.49
N SER A 197 -13.25 4.47 8.30
CA SER A 197 -14.11 3.27 8.26
C SER A 197 -15.04 3.19 7.05
N LYS A 198 -15.40 4.32 6.42
CA LYS A 198 -16.25 4.36 5.21
C LYS A 198 -15.49 4.13 3.91
N LYS A 199 -14.16 4.11 3.96
CA LYS A 199 -13.27 3.85 2.81
C LYS A 199 -12.86 2.37 2.69
N ASN A 200 -13.30 1.54 3.64
CA ASN A 200 -13.10 0.10 3.74
C ASN A 200 -14.44 -0.61 3.77
#